data_AF-A0A0Q4IST1-F1
#
_entry.id   AF-A0A0Q4IST1-F1
#
_cell.length_a   1.000
_cell.length_b   1.000
_cell.length_c   1.000
_cell.angle_alpha   90.00
_cell.angle_beta   90.00
_cell.angle_gamma   90.00
#
_symmetry.space_group_name_H-M   'P 1'
#
loop_
_entity.id
_entity.type
_entity.pdbx_description
1 polymer ?
#
loop_
_entity_poly.entity_id
_entity_poly.type
_entity_poly.pdbx_seq_one_letter_code
_entity_poly.pdbx_strand_id
1 'polypeptide(L)'
;MFGAAAAVIGTAVVAARTRKQEEREARDQLAAIADSAKAHADLLCLPFEPNMQEFGPFAARRSDVRAALNGLIAERYEFDDVDLRRKAGWFIDLQLLRRAIYDEERVLRTLRDRQDIVDGDQAALHHGLAAIRPIAMHLSLLATRAAQALRGKSV
;
A
#
# COMPACT_ATOMS: atom_id res chain seq x y z
N MET A 1 16.67 -31.23 -42.52
CA MET A 1 15.61 -30.30 -42.03
C MET A 1 15.44 -30.32 -40.49
N PHE A 2 16.50 -30.55 -39.69
CA PHE A 2 16.39 -30.59 -38.22
C PHE A 2 16.65 -29.24 -37.50
N GLY A 3 17.13 -28.21 -38.22
CA GLY A 3 17.51 -26.92 -37.62
C GLY A 3 16.35 -25.98 -37.28
N ALA A 4 15.22 -26.04 -37.99
CA ALA A 4 14.10 -25.12 -37.79
C ALA A 4 13.29 -25.44 -36.52
N ALA A 5 13.07 -26.72 -36.21
CA ALA A 5 12.33 -27.13 -35.02
C ALA A 5 13.08 -26.82 -33.71
N ALA A 6 14.40 -26.99 -33.69
CA ALA A 6 15.23 -26.66 -32.53
C ALA A 6 15.28 -25.15 -32.23
N ALA A 7 15.31 -24.32 -33.29
CA ALA A 7 15.25 -22.86 -33.14
C ALA A 7 13.88 -22.38 -32.60
N VAL A 8 12.78 -22.98 -33.06
CA VAL A 8 11.42 -22.69 -32.58
C VAL A 8 11.22 -23.13 -31.13
N ILE A 9 11.74 -24.29 -30.74
CA ILE A 9 11.71 -24.75 -29.35
C ILE A 9 12.57 -23.85 -28.46
N GLY A 10 13.77 -23.47 -28.91
CA GLY A 10 14.66 -22.57 -28.18
C GLY A 10 14.04 -21.20 -27.92
N THR A 11 13.39 -20.59 -28.93
CA THR A 11 12.70 -19.30 -28.75
C THR A 11 11.47 -19.42 -27.87
N ALA A 12 10.70 -20.50 -27.97
CA ALA A 12 9.55 -20.76 -27.09
C ALA A 12 9.97 -20.91 -25.61
N VAL A 13 11.07 -21.62 -25.34
CA VAL A 13 11.62 -21.79 -23.98
C VAL A 13 12.12 -20.46 -23.42
N VAL A 14 12.85 -19.68 -24.21
CA VAL A 14 13.31 -18.34 -23.79
C VAL A 14 12.11 -17.43 -23.51
N ALA A 15 11.11 -17.38 -24.40
CA ALA A 15 9.90 -16.60 -24.20
C ALA A 15 9.11 -17.04 -22.95
N ALA A 16 8.99 -18.35 -22.70
CA ALA A 16 8.35 -18.88 -21.50
C ALA A 16 9.12 -18.50 -20.22
N ARG A 17 10.45 -18.53 -20.27
CA ARG A 17 11.31 -18.12 -19.14
C ARG A 17 11.18 -16.63 -18.85
N THR A 18 11.22 -15.79 -19.88
CA THR A 18 11.04 -14.33 -19.74
C THR A 18 9.69 -13.99 -19.14
N ARG A 19 8.60 -14.62 -19.63
CA ARG A 19 7.24 -14.42 -19.05
C ARG A 19 7.18 -14.78 -17.57
N LYS A 20 7.79 -15.92 -17.18
CA LYS A 20 7.84 -16.35 -15.77
C LYS A 20 8.63 -15.36 -14.91
N GLN A 21 9.69 -14.77 -15.46
CA GLN A 21 10.48 -13.75 -14.77
C GLN A 21 9.68 -12.45 -14.59
N GLU A 22 9.03 -11.95 -15.64
CA GLU A 22 8.18 -10.76 -15.58
C GLU A 22 7.04 -10.90 -14.57
N GLU A 23 6.39 -12.07 -14.51
CA GLU A 23 5.35 -12.35 -13.52
C GLU A 23 5.89 -12.32 -12.09
N ARG A 24 7.08 -12.91 -11.86
CA ARG A 24 7.72 -12.88 -10.54
C ARG A 24 8.05 -11.45 -10.12
N GLU A 25 8.67 -10.68 -11.00
CA GLU A 25 9.02 -9.27 -10.75
C GLU A 25 7.77 -8.44 -10.45
N ALA A 26 6.68 -8.63 -11.21
CA ALA A 26 5.40 -7.97 -10.96
C ALA A 26 4.81 -8.30 -9.59
N ARG A 27 4.89 -9.58 -9.15
CA ARG A 27 4.44 -10.00 -7.82
C ARG A 27 5.29 -9.37 -6.72
N ASP A 28 6.61 -9.37 -6.89
CA ASP A 28 7.54 -8.80 -5.92
C ASP A 28 7.31 -7.28 -5.77
N GLN A 29 7.08 -6.56 -6.88
CA GLN A 29 6.75 -5.15 -6.88
C GLN A 29 5.41 -4.86 -6.18
N LEU A 30 4.34 -5.56 -6.53
CA LEU A 30 3.03 -5.37 -5.86
C LEU A 30 3.06 -5.76 -4.38
N ALA A 31 3.91 -6.72 -4.00
CA ALA A 31 4.08 -7.09 -2.61
C ALA A 31 4.83 -6.00 -1.82
N ALA A 32 5.79 -5.33 -2.45
CA ALA A 32 6.47 -4.18 -1.86
C ALA A 32 5.51 -2.99 -1.66
N ILE A 33 4.64 -2.70 -2.64
CA ILE A 33 3.57 -1.69 -2.54
C ILE A 33 2.62 -2.04 -1.38
N ALA A 34 2.23 -3.31 -1.24
CA ALA A 34 1.40 -3.76 -0.11
C ALA A 34 2.11 -3.60 1.25
N ASP A 35 3.39 -3.95 1.36
CA ASP A 35 4.16 -3.72 2.59
C ASP A 35 4.30 -2.23 2.93
N SER A 36 4.47 -1.38 1.91
CA SER A 36 4.51 0.08 2.07
C SER A 36 3.18 0.62 2.60
N ALA A 37 2.06 0.21 1.98
CA ALA A 37 0.71 0.56 2.45
C ALA A 37 0.48 0.12 3.90
N LYS A 38 0.95 -1.08 4.27
CA LYS A 38 0.91 -1.57 5.65
C LYS A 38 1.70 -0.66 6.59
N ALA A 39 2.94 -0.31 6.26
CA ALA A 39 3.78 0.54 7.09
C ALA A 39 3.14 1.91 7.33
N HIS A 40 2.55 2.51 6.30
CA HIS A 40 1.81 3.76 6.44
C HIS A 40 0.57 3.62 7.32
N ALA A 41 -0.22 2.55 7.15
CA ALA A 41 -1.37 2.28 8.00
C ALA A 41 -0.99 2.05 9.47
N ASP A 42 0.11 1.34 9.73
CA ASP A 42 0.62 1.08 11.08
C ASP A 42 1.07 2.37 11.78
N LEU A 43 1.70 3.30 11.04
CA LEU A 43 2.06 4.61 11.57
C LEU A 43 0.83 5.38 12.09
N LEU A 44 -0.31 5.29 11.40
CA LEU A 44 -1.56 5.94 11.83
C LEU A 44 -2.17 5.28 13.07
N CYS A 45 -1.83 4.01 13.34
CA CYS A 45 -2.30 3.28 14.51
C CYS A 45 -1.51 3.63 15.78
N LEU A 46 -0.29 4.18 15.68
CA LEU A 46 0.54 4.49 16.84
C LEU A 46 -0.19 5.42 17.83
N PRO A 47 -0.05 5.18 19.14
CA PRO A 47 -0.67 6.02 20.16
C PRO A 47 -0.15 7.46 20.06
N PHE A 48 -1.00 8.41 20.41
CA PHE A 48 -0.65 9.81 20.52
C PHE A 48 -1.40 10.41 21.70
N GLU A 49 -0.68 10.97 22.66
CA GLU A 49 -1.22 11.67 23.82
C GLU A 49 -0.89 13.16 23.69
N PRO A 50 -1.88 14.05 23.65
CA PRO A 50 -1.64 15.49 23.59
C PRO A 50 -0.89 15.99 24.83
N ASN A 51 0.14 16.82 24.62
CA ASN A 51 0.82 17.52 25.69
C ASN A 51 0.94 19.00 25.34
N MET A 52 0.16 19.83 26.02
CA MET A 52 0.11 21.28 25.78
C MET A 52 1.41 22.01 26.09
N GLN A 53 2.33 21.38 26.83
CA GLN A 53 3.62 21.97 27.20
C GLN A 53 4.75 21.61 26.21
N GLU A 54 4.55 20.61 25.36
CA GLU A 54 5.59 20.06 24.47
C GLU A 54 5.21 20.16 23.00
N PHE A 55 5.86 21.05 22.25
CA PHE A 55 5.59 21.25 20.83
C PHE A 55 6.35 20.30 19.90
N GLY A 56 7.59 19.93 20.25
CA GLY A 56 8.46 19.10 19.41
C GLY A 56 7.87 17.73 19.05
N PRO A 57 7.41 16.93 20.04
CA PRO A 57 6.78 15.62 19.80
C PRO A 57 5.54 15.70 18.90
N PHE A 58 4.70 16.73 19.09
CA PHE A 58 3.56 16.99 18.21
C PHE A 58 3.99 17.28 16.77
N ALA A 59 4.97 18.16 16.57
CA ALA A 59 5.42 18.54 15.23
C ALA A 59 5.94 17.31 14.45
N ALA A 60 6.71 16.44 15.11
CA ALA A 60 7.17 15.18 14.54
C ALA A 60 5.99 14.26 14.20
N ARG A 61 5.09 14.02 15.17
CA ARG A 61 3.93 13.14 14.96
C ARG A 61 3.02 13.63 13.83
N ARG A 62 2.79 14.94 13.74
CA ARG A 62 2.01 15.56 12.67
C ARG A 62 2.66 15.33 11.30
N SER A 63 3.99 15.44 11.22
CA SER A 63 4.75 15.16 9.99
C SER A 63 4.60 13.71 9.56
N ASP A 64 4.75 12.76 10.50
CA ASP A 64 4.63 11.32 10.23
C ASP A 64 3.23 10.95 9.76
N VAL A 65 2.19 11.49 10.41
CA VAL A 65 0.79 11.27 10.01
C VAL A 65 0.54 11.79 8.60
N ARG A 66 1.04 12.98 8.26
CA ARG A 66 0.88 13.53 6.91
C ARG A 66 1.61 12.69 5.86
N ALA A 67 2.82 12.22 6.17
CA ALA A 67 3.58 11.34 5.29
C ALA A 67 2.84 10.00 5.08
N ALA A 68 2.30 9.40 6.15
CA ALA A 68 1.54 8.16 6.07
C ALA A 68 0.26 8.30 5.24
N LEU A 69 -0.51 9.39 5.44
CA LEU A 69 -1.72 9.65 4.65
C LEU A 69 -1.40 9.84 3.16
N ASN A 70 -0.34 10.59 2.84
CA ASN A 70 0.10 10.77 1.46
C ASN A 70 0.57 9.46 0.82
N GLY A 71 1.31 8.65 1.58
CA GLY A 71 1.74 7.31 1.16
C GLY A 71 0.55 6.45 0.78
N LEU A 72 -0.43 6.27 1.68
CA LEU A 72 -1.64 5.48 1.39
C LEU A 72 -2.39 5.95 0.14
N ILE A 73 -2.53 7.27 -0.04
CA ILE A 73 -3.18 7.85 -1.21
C ILE A 73 -2.38 7.56 -2.48
N ALA A 74 -1.05 7.59 -2.41
CA ALA A 74 -0.16 7.26 -3.54
C ALA A 74 -0.26 5.77 -3.93
N GLU A 75 -0.17 4.86 -2.95
CA GLU A 75 -0.24 3.41 -3.19
C GLU A 75 -1.53 3.00 -3.91
N ARG A 76 -2.64 3.70 -3.66
CA ARG A 76 -3.90 3.52 -4.39
C ARG A 76 -3.71 3.55 -5.91
N TYR A 77 -2.95 4.53 -6.41
CA TYR A 77 -2.72 4.72 -7.84
C TYR A 77 -1.81 3.62 -8.41
N GLU A 78 -0.81 3.19 -7.64
CA GLU A 78 0.05 2.06 -8.02
C GLU A 78 -0.74 0.75 -8.13
N PHE A 79 -1.74 0.54 -7.25
CA PHE A 79 -2.66 -0.59 -7.36
C PHE A 79 -3.66 -0.49 -8.52
N ASP A 80 -3.77 0.66 -9.20
CA ASP A 80 -4.64 0.82 -10.37
C ASP A 80 -3.97 0.39 -11.68
N ASP A 81 -2.66 0.14 -11.69
CA ASP A 81 -1.95 -0.40 -12.86
C ASP A 81 -2.55 -1.76 -13.27
N VAL A 82 -3.27 -1.76 -14.40
CA VAL A 82 -3.99 -2.94 -14.93
C VAL A 82 -3.00 -3.97 -15.45
N ASP A 83 -1.90 -3.53 -16.06
CA ASP A 83 -0.94 -4.42 -16.70
C ASP A 83 -0.09 -5.14 -15.65
N LEU A 84 0.37 -4.41 -14.62
CA LEU A 84 1.10 -4.98 -13.49
C LEU A 84 0.26 -6.03 -12.76
N ARG A 85 -1.02 -5.73 -12.50
CA ARG A 85 -1.95 -6.68 -11.86
C ARG A 85 -2.25 -7.91 -12.72
N ARG A 86 -2.45 -7.71 -14.03
CA ARG A 86 -2.66 -8.81 -14.97
C ARG A 86 -1.45 -9.75 -14.99
N LYS A 87 -0.24 -9.19 -14.95
CA LYS A 87 1.02 -9.97 -14.88
C LYS A 87 1.15 -10.74 -13.56
N ALA A 88 0.74 -10.15 -12.43
CA ALA A 88 0.90 -10.78 -11.12
C ALA A 88 -0.11 -11.91 -10.83
N GLY A 89 -1.30 -11.92 -11.45
CA GLY A 89 -2.27 -13.03 -11.38
C GLY A 89 -3.06 -13.16 -10.06
N TRP A 90 -2.77 -12.33 -9.05
CA TRP A 90 -3.41 -12.37 -7.73
C TRP A 90 -4.44 -11.27 -7.56
N PHE A 91 -5.68 -11.57 -7.93
CA PHE A 91 -6.69 -10.54 -8.07
C PHE A 91 -7.41 -10.22 -6.75
N ILE A 92 -7.90 -11.22 -6.02
CA ILE A 92 -8.90 -11.00 -4.97
C ILE A 92 -8.39 -10.11 -3.82
N ASP A 93 -7.29 -10.48 -3.16
CA ASP A 93 -6.77 -9.73 -2.00
C ASP A 93 -6.31 -8.32 -2.38
N LEU A 94 -5.67 -8.16 -3.54
CA LEU A 94 -5.28 -6.83 -4.06
C LEU A 94 -6.49 -5.94 -4.36
N GLN A 95 -7.58 -6.51 -4.88
CA GLN A 95 -8.81 -5.77 -5.16
C GLN A 95 -9.52 -5.34 -3.87
N LEU A 96 -9.50 -6.19 -2.83
CA LEU A 96 -10.04 -5.83 -1.52
C LEU A 96 -9.28 -4.65 -0.91
N LEU A 97 -7.94 -4.72 -0.90
CA LEU A 97 -7.10 -3.63 -0.41
C LEU A 97 -7.33 -2.34 -1.22
N ARG A 98 -7.27 -2.43 -2.55
CA ARG A 98 -7.48 -1.26 -3.43
C ARG A 98 -8.82 -0.61 -3.19
N ARG A 99 -9.89 -1.40 -3.11
CA ARG A 99 -11.24 -0.90 -2.86
C ARG A 99 -11.35 -0.25 -1.50
N ALA A 100 -10.77 -0.85 -0.46
CA ALA A 100 -10.77 -0.26 0.87
C ALA A 100 -10.04 1.10 0.90
N ILE A 101 -8.89 1.22 0.24
CA ILE A 101 -8.18 2.52 0.15
C ILE A 101 -9.02 3.54 -0.61
N TYR A 102 -9.66 3.12 -1.72
CA TYR A 102 -10.51 4.00 -2.53
C TYR A 102 -11.73 4.50 -1.75
N ASP A 103 -12.46 3.60 -1.09
CA ASP A 103 -13.69 3.92 -0.36
C ASP A 103 -13.41 4.87 0.82
N GLU A 104 -12.23 4.76 1.43
CA GLU A 104 -11.82 5.55 2.60
C GLU A 104 -11.02 6.82 2.25
N GLU A 105 -10.61 6.99 1.00
CA GLU A 105 -9.72 8.06 0.55
C GLU A 105 -10.23 9.45 0.94
N ARG A 106 -11.53 9.68 0.82
CA ARG A 106 -12.16 10.95 1.19
C ARG A 106 -11.91 11.28 2.67
N VAL A 107 -12.05 10.30 3.56
CA VAL A 107 -11.82 10.47 4.99
C VAL A 107 -10.35 10.75 5.27
N LEU A 108 -9.45 10.00 4.62
CA LEU A 108 -8.00 10.18 4.75
C LEU A 108 -7.56 11.58 4.29
N ARG A 109 -8.08 12.06 3.16
CA ARG A 109 -7.85 13.43 2.65
C ARG A 109 -8.40 14.50 3.59
N THR A 110 -9.60 14.28 4.13
CA THR A 110 -10.24 15.20 5.08
C THR A 110 -9.38 15.40 6.32
N LEU A 111 -8.80 14.32 6.87
CA LEU A 111 -7.88 14.43 8.00
C LEU A 111 -6.57 15.13 7.61
N ARG A 112 -6.00 14.80 6.46
CA ARG A 112 -4.74 15.39 5.98
C ARG A 112 -4.82 16.91 5.83
N ASP A 113 -5.96 17.39 5.33
CA ASP A 113 -6.18 18.78 4.93
C ASP A 113 -6.95 19.58 6.01
N ARG A 114 -7.16 19.02 7.20
CA ARG A 114 -7.92 19.65 8.29
C ARG A 114 -7.17 20.86 8.87
N GLN A 115 -7.79 22.03 8.86
CA GLN A 115 -7.13 23.30 9.18
C GLN A 115 -6.73 23.43 10.66
N ASP A 116 -7.55 22.96 11.58
CA ASP A 116 -7.24 22.96 13.02
C ASP A 116 -5.95 22.18 13.36
N ILE A 117 -5.70 21.05 12.69
CA ILE A 117 -4.45 20.29 12.81
C ILE A 117 -3.27 21.07 12.20
N VAL A 118 -3.49 21.80 11.10
CA VAL A 118 -2.47 22.67 10.49
C VAL A 118 -2.08 23.80 11.43
N ASP A 119 -3.09 24.41 12.07
CA ASP A 119 -2.96 25.53 12.99
C ASP A 119 -2.32 25.14 14.34
N GLY A 120 -2.15 23.84 14.59
CA GLY A 120 -1.40 23.33 15.73
C GLY A 120 -2.27 22.79 16.87
N ASP A 121 -3.56 22.52 16.62
CA ASP A 121 -4.43 21.90 17.61
C ASP A 121 -4.08 20.41 17.81
N GLN A 122 -3.41 20.12 18.93
CA GLN A 122 -3.04 18.75 19.29
C GLN A 122 -4.25 17.88 19.64
N ALA A 123 -5.29 18.45 20.26
CA ALA A 123 -6.50 17.72 20.60
C ALA A 123 -7.26 17.30 19.33
N ALA A 124 -7.34 18.20 18.34
CA ALA A 124 -7.90 17.89 17.03
C ALA A 124 -7.17 16.74 16.34
N LEU A 125 -5.83 16.72 16.39
CA LEU A 125 -5.04 15.61 15.85
C LEU A 125 -5.35 14.30 16.57
N HIS A 126 -5.37 14.29 17.91
CA HIS A 126 -5.69 13.09 18.69
C HIS A 126 -7.08 12.54 18.36
N HIS A 127 -8.10 13.40 18.36
CA HIS A 127 -9.46 13.00 18.00
C HIS A 127 -9.55 12.49 16.55
N GLY A 128 -8.85 13.14 15.62
CA GLY A 128 -8.77 12.69 14.23
C GLY A 128 -8.15 11.30 14.11
N LEU A 129 -7.01 11.05 14.78
CA LEU A 129 -6.34 9.75 14.79
C LEU A 129 -7.20 8.66 15.44
N ALA A 130 -7.90 8.97 16.54
CA ALA A 130 -8.83 8.03 17.15
C ALA A 130 -9.97 7.63 16.21
N ALA A 131 -10.49 8.58 15.43
CA ALA A 131 -11.55 8.33 14.46
C ALA A 131 -11.10 7.49 13.26
N ILE A 132 -9.87 7.68 12.76
CA ILE A 132 -9.35 6.93 11.60
C ILE A 132 -8.67 5.61 11.98
N ARG A 133 -8.42 5.35 13.27
CA ARG A 133 -7.75 4.13 13.72
C ARG A 133 -8.42 2.84 13.21
N PRO A 134 -9.76 2.66 13.22
CA PRO A 134 -10.39 1.46 12.69
C PRO A 134 -10.11 1.25 11.19
N ILE A 135 -10.12 2.34 10.42
CA ILE A 135 -9.78 2.33 8.99
C ILE A 135 -8.33 1.89 8.79
N ALA A 136 -7.40 2.52 9.53
CA ALA A 136 -5.98 2.19 9.44
C ALA A 136 -5.69 0.73 9.82
N MET A 137 -6.30 0.21 10.88
CA MET A 137 -6.18 -1.20 11.26
C MET A 137 -6.71 -2.14 10.18
N HIS A 138 -7.84 -1.82 9.57
CA HIS A 138 -8.42 -2.60 8.48
C HIS A 138 -7.48 -2.62 7.25
N LEU A 139 -6.96 -1.46 6.84
CA LEU A 139 -6.01 -1.35 5.74
C LEU A 139 -4.72 -2.13 6.00
N SER A 140 -4.16 -2.04 7.22
CA SER A 140 -2.97 -2.81 7.62
C SER A 140 -3.18 -4.33 7.50
N LEU A 141 -4.36 -4.82 7.93
CA LEU A 141 -4.71 -6.23 7.83
C LEU A 141 -4.82 -6.68 6.36
N LEU A 142 -5.52 -5.91 5.52
CA LEU A 142 -5.66 -6.21 4.09
C LEU A 142 -4.32 -6.18 3.37
N ALA A 143 -3.49 -5.19 3.67
CA ALA A 143 -2.15 -5.05 3.12
C ALA A 143 -1.25 -6.25 3.48
N THR A 144 -1.30 -6.69 4.74
CA THR A 144 -0.59 -7.90 5.20
C THR A 144 -1.02 -9.13 4.41
N ARG A 145 -2.33 -9.34 4.25
CA ARG A 145 -2.88 -10.49 3.50
C ARG A 145 -2.49 -10.45 2.02
N ALA A 146 -2.59 -9.28 1.40
CA ALA A 146 -2.21 -9.11 0.00
C ALA A 146 -0.73 -9.41 -0.25
N ALA A 147 0.17 -8.88 0.59
CA ALA A 147 1.60 -9.15 0.50
C ALA A 147 1.92 -10.65 0.68
N GLN A 148 1.26 -11.32 1.64
CA GLN A 148 1.39 -12.76 1.85
C GLN A 148 0.88 -13.56 0.65
N ALA A 149 -0.27 -13.20 0.07
CA ALA A 149 -0.83 -13.89 -1.09
C ALA A 149 0.12 -13.83 -2.30
N LEU A 150 0.72 -12.67 -2.55
CA LEU A 150 1.67 -12.47 -3.65
C LEU A 150 2.95 -13.30 -3.50
N ARG A 151 3.44 -13.47 -2.26
CA ARG A 151 4.68 -14.23 -1.94
C ARG A 151 4.43 -15.72 -1.73
N GLY A 152 3.23 -16.09 -1.29
CA GLY A 152 2.87 -17.41 -0.76
C GLY A 152 2.68 -18.52 -1.78
N LYS A 153 2.66 -18.25 -3.10
CA LYS A 153 2.77 -19.30 -4.13
C LYS A 153 4.10 -19.22 -4.86
N SER A 154 5.12 -19.67 -4.16
CA SER A 154 6.33 -20.25 -4.76
C SER A 154 6.32 -21.76 -4.48
N VAL A 155 5.29 -22.48 -4.95
CA VAL A 155 5.26 -23.94 -5.03
C VAL A 155 4.61 -24.33 -6.34
#